data_AF-A0A497FRG4-F1
#
_entry.id   AF-A0A497FRG4-F1
#
_cell.length_a   1.000
_cell.length_b   1.000
_cell.length_c   1.000
_cell.angle_alpha   90.00
_cell.angle_beta   90.00
_cell.angle_gamma   90.00
#
_symmetry.space_group_name_H-M   'P 1'
#
loop_
_entity.id
_entity.type
_entity.pdbx_description
1 polymer ?
#
loop_
_entity_poly.entity_id
_entity_poly.type
_entity_poly.pdbx_seq_one_letter_code
_entity_poly.pdbx_strand_id
1 'polypeptide(L)'
;MYKFSPHNVAVEKVPPGELVAFETIDALGGQVKDEDTVLDEIDWGKVNGSTGPVYVEDARPGDTLVVEVLDIKVDDRSVMVVVPGHGALGEKKTFKSKVKIDRIKDGFIYFNGIKVKARPMIGTIGVAPASEEIPLQLPRPTWRQHGCEEAVRRNQTIPTCIRRGGSPSNALT
;
A
#
# COMPACT_ATOMS: atom_id res chain seq x y z
N MET A 1 6.39 4.30 -5.91
CA MET A 1 7.67 3.79 -5.36
C MET A 1 7.51 2.33 -4.91
N TYR A 2 8.61 1.55 -4.82
CA TYR A 2 8.59 0.11 -4.43
C TYR A 2 9.41 -0.21 -3.17
N LYS A 3 9.95 0.82 -2.52
CA LYS A 3 10.69 0.74 -1.27
C LYS A 3 10.39 1.98 -0.42
N PHE A 4 10.33 1.83 0.89
CA PHE A 4 10.50 2.97 1.79
C PHE A 4 12.00 3.26 1.88
N SER A 5 12.40 4.46 1.43
CA SER A 5 13.80 4.89 1.42
C SER A 5 13.87 6.38 1.75
N PRO A 6 14.85 6.81 2.56
CA PRO A 6 15.11 8.23 2.79
C PRO A 6 15.65 8.94 1.53
N HIS A 7 15.97 8.20 0.47
CA HIS A 7 16.48 8.73 -0.80
C HIS A 7 15.38 8.95 -1.85
N ASN A 8 14.13 8.54 -1.56
CA ASN A 8 13.01 8.79 -2.46
C ASN A 8 12.74 10.31 -2.53
N VAL A 9 12.72 10.85 -3.74
CA VAL A 9 12.37 12.26 -3.97
C VAL A 9 10.88 12.45 -3.71
N ALA A 10 10.54 13.46 -2.90
CA ALA A 10 9.15 13.79 -2.62
C ALA A 10 8.44 14.26 -3.90
N VAL A 11 7.23 13.75 -4.12
CA VAL A 11 6.39 14.14 -5.26
C VAL A 11 5.55 15.37 -4.96
N GLU A 12 5.32 15.65 -3.67
CA GLU A 12 4.54 16.78 -3.17
C GLU A 12 5.10 17.22 -1.81
N LYS A 13 4.96 18.51 -1.47
CA LYS A 13 5.35 19.09 -0.18
C LYS A 13 4.16 19.84 0.40
N VAL A 14 3.77 19.49 1.63
CA VAL A 14 2.53 19.99 2.25
C VAL A 14 2.77 20.43 3.69
N PRO A 15 2.09 21.47 4.19
CA PRO A 15 2.12 21.82 5.61
C PRO A 15 1.35 20.78 6.46
N PRO A 16 1.61 20.69 7.77
CA PRO A 16 0.79 19.90 8.68
C PRO A 16 -0.69 20.30 8.64
N GLY A 17 -1.58 19.31 8.59
CA GLY A 17 -3.04 19.53 8.54
C GLY A 17 -3.63 19.64 7.13
N GLU A 18 -2.80 19.65 6.09
CA GLU A 18 -3.26 19.69 4.70
C GLU A 18 -4.00 18.41 4.28
N LEU A 19 -5.03 18.56 3.44
CA LEU A 19 -5.75 17.43 2.86
C LEU A 19 -5.04 16.92 1.62
N VAL A 20 -4.66 15.64 1.63
CA VAL A 20 -3.97 15.00 0.51
C VAL A 20 -4.80 13.85 -0.04
N ALA A 21 -5.05 13.86 -1.35
CA ALA A 21 -5.67 12.76 -2.07
C ALA A 21 -4.59 11.89 -2.73
N PHE A 22 -4.64 10.58 -2.48
CA PHE A 22 -3.74 9.61 -3.10
C PHE A 22 -4.51 8.77 -4.12
N GLU A 23 -4.07 8.82 -5.38
CA GLU A 23 -4.46 7.84 -6.38
C GLU A 23 -3.47 6.67 -6.34
N THR A 24 -3.98 5.44 -6.19
CA THR A 24 -3.17 4.24 -5.99
C THR A 24 -3.44 3.20 -7.06
N ILE A 25 -2.38 2.53 -7.50
CA ILE A 25 -2.47 1.35 -8.36
C ILE A 25 -2.66 0.10 -7.47
N ASP A 26 -3.32 -0.92 -7.99
CA ASP A 26 -3.50 -2.19 -7.28
C ASP A 26 -2.16 -2.86 -6.90
N ALA A 27 -2.23 -3.84 -5.99
CA ALA A 27 -1.07 -4.55 -5.47
C ALA A 27 -0.25 -5.30 -6.53
N LEU A 28 -0.79 -5.56 -7.72
CA LEU A 28 -0.11 -6.23 -8.82
C LEU A 28 0.46 -5.24 -9.84
N GLY A 29 0.44 -3.94 -9.53
CA GLY A 29 0.97 -2.89 -10.39
C GLY A 29 0.07 -2.62 -11.60
N GLY A 30 -1.22 -2.99 -11.53
CA GLY A 30 -2.16 -2.83 -12.64
C GLY A 30 -1.87 -3.75 -13.83
N GLN A 31 -1.04 -4.78 -13.63
CA GLN A 31 -0.60 -5.71 -14.68
C GLN A 31 -1.69 -6.73 -15.05
N VAL A 32 -2.57 -7.07 -14.11
CA VAL A 32 -3.66 -8.02 -14.34
C VAL A 32 -4.85 -7.33 -15.01
N LYS A 33 -5.14 -7.71 -16.26
CA LYS A 33 -6.21 -7.12 -17.06
C LYS A 33 -7.49 -7.96 -17.07
N ASP A 34 -7.34 -9.28 -17.06
CA ASP A 34 -8.43 -10.25 -17.14
C ASP A 34 -8.10 -11.51 -16.30
N GLU A 35 -9.02 -12.48 -16.28
CA GLU A 35 -8.83 -13.75 -15.55
C GLU A 35 -7.88 -14.73 -16.28
N ASP A 36 -7.55 -14.46 -17.54
CA ASP A 36 -6.64 -15.27 -18.36
C ASP A 36 -5.19 -14.83 -18.22
N THR A 37 -4.93 -13.71 -17.52
CA THR A 37 -3.59 -13.19 -17.26
C THR A 37 -2.70 -14.25 -16.58
N VAL A 38 -1.56 -14.54 -17.21
CA VAL A 38 -0.59 -15.52 -16.72
C VAL A 38 0.28 -14.88 -15.63
N LEU A 39 0.11 -15.32 -14.39
CA LEU A 39 0.82 -14.74 -13.23
C LEU A 39 2.34 -14.91 -13.27
N ASP A 40 2.86 -15.87 -14.03
CA ASP A 40 4.31 -16.05 -14.19
C ASP A 40 4.93 -14.99 -15.14
N GLU A 41 4.11 -14.28 -15.90
CA GLU A 41 4.54 -13.25 -16.86
C GLU A 41 4.51 -11.83 -16.29
N ILE A 42 3.98 -11.64 -15.07
CA ILE A 42 3.95 -10.32 -14.45
C ILE A 42 5.32 -9.96 -13.86
N ASP A 43 5.66 -8.67 -13.88
CA ASP A 43 6.84 -8.16 -13.22
C ASP A 43 6.61 -8.10 -11.70
N TRP A 44 7.08 -9.14 -11.00
CA TRP A 44 7.05 -9.23 -9.54
C TRP A 44 7.91 -8.16 -8.86
N GLY A 45 8.81 -7.48 -9.58
CA GLY A 45 9.53 -6.31 -9.08
C GLY A 45 8.64 -5.06 -8.97
N LYS A 46 7.48 -5.06 -9.64
CA LYS A 46 6.51 -3.95 -9.67
C LYS A 46 5.21 -4.22 -8.91
N VAL A 47 5.23 -5.18 -7.99
CA VAL A 47 4.10 -5.44 -7.08
C VAL A 47 4.23 -4.64 -5.78
N ASN A 48 3.11 -4.39 -5.12
CA ASN A 48 2.97 -3.60 -3.89
C ASN A 48 3.54 -2.18 -3.99
N GLY A 49 3.38 -1.53 -5.14
CA GLY A 49 3.73 -0.12 -5.29
C GLY A 49 2.94 0.78 -4.34
N SER A 50 3.57 1.83 -3.85
CA SER A 50 2.90 2.90 -3.08
C SER A 50 3.05 4.25 -3.76
N THR A 51 2.03 5.08 -3.65
CA THR A 51 2.00 6.47 -4.13
C THR A 51 2.69 7.39 -3.12
N GLY A 52 3.48 8.35 -3.61
CA GLY A 52 4.30 9.23 -2.78
C GLY A 52 5.81 9.11 -3.10
N PRO A 53 6.69 9.55 -2.19
CA PRO A 53 6.39 10.07 -0.85
C PRO A 53 5.92 11.53 -0.86
N VAL A 54 5.16 11.92 0.15
CA VAL A 54 4.79 13.30 0.43
C VAL A 54 5.69 13.82 1.55
N TYR A 55 6.24 15.02 1.37
CA TYR A 55 7.02 15.70 2.38
C TYR A 55 6.10 16.55 3.25
N VAL A 56 6.06 16.30 4.56
CA VAL A 56 5.34 17.14 5.52
C VAL A 56 6.30 18.19 6.07
N GLU A 57 5.94 19.47 5.94
CA GLU A 57 6.75 20.57 6.43
C GLU A 57 6.93 20.52 7.95
N ASP A 58 8.10 20.96 8.39
CA ASP A 58 8.52 21.03 9.80
C ASP A 58 8.53 19.72 10.60
N ALA A 59 8.18 18.58 9.98
CA ALA A 59 8.33 17.25 10.55
C ALA A 59 9.81 16.91 10.83
N ARG A 60 10.10 16.48 12.06
CA ARG A 60 11.45 16.17 12.56
C ARG A 60 11.57 14.72 13.04
N PRO A 61 12.78 14.14 13.09
CA PRO A 61 12.95 12.82 13.69
C PRO A 61 12.55 12.89 15.16
N GLY A 62 11.76 11.92 15.61
CA GLY A 62 11.21 11.88 16.96
C GLY A 62 9.74 12.32 17.03
N ASP A 63 9.25 13.05 16.04
CA ASP A 63 7.84 13.42 15.96
C ASP A 63 6.96 12.20 15.64
N THR A 64 5.65 12.33 15.84
CA THR A 64 4.67 11.35 15.38
C THR A 64 3.81 11.97 14.29
N LEU A 65 3.86 11.39 13.10
CA LEU A 65 2.93 11.72 12.03
C LEU A 65 1.61 11.02 12.32
N VAL A 66 0.56 11.81 12.45
CA VAL A 66 -0.81 11.33 12.64
C VAL A 66 -1.55 11.48 11.33
N VAL A 67 -1.96 10.35 10.73
CA VAL A 67 -2.75 10.33 9.50
C VAL A 67 -4.19 9.97 9.83
N GLU A 68 -5.13 10.85 9.50
CA GLU A 68 -6.56 10.58 9.56
C GLU A 68 -7.08 10.17 8.17
N VAL A 69 -7.63 8.96 8.06
CA VAL A 69 -8.18 8.47 6.79
C VAL A 69 -9.65 8.86 6.68
N LEU A 70 -9.90 9.98 5.98
CA LEU A 70 -11.26 10.53 5.82
C LEU A 70 -12.14 9.71 4.86
N ASP A 71 -11.58 9.27 3.74
CA ASP A 71 -12.32 8.51 2.73
C ASP A 71 -11.41 7.50 2.00
N ILE A 72 -12.01 6.41 1.53
CA ILE A 72 -11.33 5.41 0.69
C ILE A 72 -12.31 5.03 -0.42
N LYS A 73 -12.06 5.48 -1.64
CA LYS A 73 -12.82 5.07 -2.83
C LYS A 73 -12.08 3.92 -3.50
N VAL A 74 -12.83 2.89 -3.88
CA VAL A 74 -12.31 1.75 -4.62
C VAL A 74 -12.99 1.69 -5.97
N ASP A 75 -12.30 1.12 -6.94
CA ASP A 75 -12.85 0.88 -8.26
C ASP A 75 -14.01 -0.13 -8.23
N ASP A 76 -14.73 -0.28 -9.33
CA ASP A 76 -15.84 -1.24 -9.46
C ASP A 76 -15.38 -2.68 -9.73
N ARG A 77 -14.08 -2.93 -9.59
CA ARG A 77 -13.38 -4.18 -9.87
C ARG A 77 -12.42 -4.55 -8.74
N SER A 78 -12.43 -5.82 -8.33
CA SER A 78 -11.41 -6.42 -7.47
C SER A 78 -10.61 -7.49 -8.21
N VAL A 79 -9.35 -7.68 -7.82
CA VAL A 79 -8.49 -8.76 -8.30
C VAL A 79 -8.06 -9.63 -7.13
N MET A 80 -8.22 -10.93 -7.27
CA MET A 80 -7.72 -11.95 -6.35
C MET A 80 -6.84 -12.93 -7.11
N VAL A 81 -5.72 -13.33 -6.51
CA VAL A 81 -4.78 -14.26 -7.13
C VAL A 81 -4.45 -15.40 -6.18
N VAL A 82 -4.36 -16.60 -6.74
CA VAL A 82 -3.77 -17.77 -6.09
C VAL A 82 -2.43 -18.00 -6.75
N VAL A 83 -1.35 -17.88 -5.96
CA VAL A 83 0.01 -18.17 -6.40
C VAL A 83 0.48 -19.44 -5.69
N PRO A 84 0.76 -20.54 -6.42
CA PRO A 84 1.27 -21.77 -5.81
C PRO A 84 2.52 -21.51 -4.95
N GLY A 85 2.61 -22.20 -3.81
CA GLY A 85 3.71 -22.01 -2.86
C GLY A 85 3.61 -20.76 -1.97
N HIS A 86 2.61 -19.90 -2.16
CA HIS A 86 2.44 -18.66 -1.38
C HIS A 86 1.17 -18.67 -0.52
N GLY A 87 1.18 -17.82 0.52
CA GLY A 87 0.08 -17.68 1.47
C GLY A 87 -0.05 -18.85 2.44
N ALA A 88 -1.06 -18.80 3.31
CA ALA A 88 -1.26 -19.79 4.38
C ALA A 88 -1.52 -21.22 3.89
N LEU A 89 -1.90 -21.39 2.62
CA LEU A 89 -2.17 -22.69 2.00
C LEU A 89 -1.09 -23.11 0.98
N GLY A 90 0.01 -22.36 0.86
CA GLY A 90 1.02 -22.56 -0.18
C GLY A 90 1.67 -23.95 -0.17
N GLU A 91 1.85 -24.55 1.01
CA GLU A 91 2.47 -25.88 1.17
C GLU A 91 1.58 -27.04 0.69
N LYS A 92 0.27 -26.82 0.54
CA LYS A 92 -0.65 -27.90 0.16
C LYS A 92 -0.46 -28.39 -1.27
N LYS A 93 0.39 -27.75 -2.10
CA LYS A 93 0.80 -28.11 -3.48
C LYS A 93 -0.31 -28.63 -4.41
N THR A 94 -1.57 -28.33 -4.10
CA THR A 94 -2.77 -28.88 -4.76
C THR A 94 -3.46 -27.85 -5.63
N PHE A 95 -2.98 -26.59 -5.58
CA PHE A 95 -3.60 -25.47 -6.27
C PHE A 95 -2.79 -25.07 -7.49
N LYS A 96 -3.51 -24.75 -8.58
CA LYS A 96 -2.95 -24.10 -9.76
C LYS A 96 -3.01 -22.57 -9.58
N SER A 97 -2.12 -21.88 -10.30
CA SER A 97 -2.22 -20.44 -10.51
C SER A 97 -3.62 -20.08 -10.97
N LYS A 98 -4.22 -19.05 -10.38
CA LYS A 98 -5.55 -18.57 -10.77
C LYS A 98 -5.70 -17.09 -10.49
N VAL A 99 -6.25 -16.37 -11.46
CA VAL A 99 -6.76 -15.02 -11.29
C VAL A 99 -8.28 -15.09 -11.16
N LYS A 100 -8.83 -14.27 -10.27
CA LYS A 100 -10.27 -14.01 -10.19
C LYS A 100 -10.48 -12.50 -10.19
N ILE A 101 -11.37 -12.05 -11.05
CA ILE A 101 -11.84 -10.68 -11.11
C ILE A 101 -13.32 -10.68 -10.73
N ASP A 102 -13.66 -9.87 -9.74
CA ASP A 102 -15.04 -9.74 -9.29
C ASP A 102 -15.47 -8.28 -9.35
N ARG A 103 -16.76 -8.09 -9.62
CA ARG A 103 -17.36 -6.77 -9.63
C ARG A 103 -17.61 -6.30 -8.20
N ILE A 104 -17.28 -5.04 -7.95
CA ILE A 104 -17.68 -4.28 -6.76
C ILE A 104 -18.84 -3.36 -7.17
N LYS A 105 -19.98 -3.48 -6.48
CA LYS A 105 -21.14 -2.62 -6.72
C LYS A 105 -21.92 -2.40 -5.43
N ASP A 106 -22.36 -1.17 -5.21
CA ASP A 106 -23.21 -0.78 -4.07
C ASP A 106 -22.59 -1.14 -2.70
N GLY A 107 -21.26 -1.12 -2.60
CA GLY A 107 -20.53 -1.51 -1.38
C GLY A 107 -20.41 -3.02 -1.17
N PHE A 108 -20.59 -3.84 -2.20
CA PHE A 108 -20.45 -5.29 -2.14
C PHE A 108 -19.60 -5.85 -3.27
N ILE A 109 -18.86 -6.92 -2.97
CA ILE A 109 -18.09 -7.74 -3.90
C ILE A 109 -18.96 -8.96 -4.25
N TYR A 110 -19.13 -9.24 -5.54
CA TYR A 110 -19.93 -10.36 -6.05
C TYR A 110 -19.02 -11.51 -6.46
N PHE A 111 -18.80 -12.46 -5.53
CA PHE A 111 -17.87 -13.56 -5.69
C PHE A 111 -18.64 -14.87 -5.84
N ASN A 112 -18.54 -15.59 -6.96
CA ASN A 112 -19.12 -16.94 -7.16
C ASN A 112 -20.59 -17.08 -6.68
N GLY A 113 -21.44 -16.08 -6.97
CA GLY A 113 -22.85 -16.09 -6.56
C GLY A 113 -23.13 -15.69 -5.11
N ILE A 114 -22.09 -15.44 -4.30
CA ILE A 114 -22.22 -14.84 -2.98
C ILE A 114 -21.91 -13.35 -3.01
N LYS A 115 -22.57 -12.61 -2.11
CA LYS A 115 -22.44 -11.16 -1.97
C LYS A 115 -21.71 -10.85 -0.66
N VAL A 116 -20.49 -10.30 -0.77
CA VAL A 116 -19.63 -9.99 0.38
C VAL A 116 -19.60 -8.48 0.60
N LYS A 117 -19.85 -8.00 1.82
CA LYS A 117 -19.78 -6.56 2.12
C LYS A 117 -18.35 -6.06 1.95
N ALA A 118 -18.14 -5.09 1.07
CA ALA A 118 -16.85 -4.46 0.89
C ALA A 118 -16.48 -3.68 2.16
N ARG A 119 -15.24 -3.84 2.62
CA ARG A 119 -14.67 -3.08 3.73
C ARG A 119 -13.32 -2.53 3.29
N PRO A 120 -13.30 -1.43 2.52
CA PRO A 120 -12.07 -0.82 2.02
C PRO A 120 -11.08 -0.55 3.16
N MET A 121 -9.81 -0.83 2.89
CA MET A 121 -8.70 -0.63 3.81
C MET A 121 -7.41 -0.38 3.04
N ILE A 122 -6.48 0.32 3.67
CA ILE A 122 -5.15 0.56 3.11
C ILE A 122 -4.25 -0.59 3.53
N GLY A 123 -3.66 -1.28 2.54
CA GLY A 123 -2.64 -2.29 2.78
C GLY A 123 -1.34 -1.63 3.22
N THR A 124 -0.70 -0.87 2.34
CA THR A 124 0.62 -0.30 2.61
C THR A 124 0.52 1.19 2.91
N ILE A 125 0.92 1.58 4.12
CA ILE A 125 1.17 2.97 4.52
C ILE A 125 2.39 3.00 5.44
N GLY A 126 3.18 4.07 5.37
CA GLY A 126 4.38 4.21 6.20
C GLY A 126 5.16 5.47 5.89
N VAL A 127 6.17 5.72 6.74
CA VAL A 127 7.13 6.82 6.60
C VAL A 127 8.50 6.24 6.25
N ALA A 128 9.36 7.06 5.63
CA ALA A 128 10.71 6.63 5.34
C ALA A 128 11.47 6.27 6.64
N PRO A 129 12.21 5.15 6.67
CA PRO A 129 13.11 4.84 7.77
C PRO A 129 14.28 5.84 7.81
N ALA A 130 15.04 5.83 8.91
CA ALA A 130 16.11 6.80 9.15
C ALA A 130 17.25 6.70 8.11
N SER A 131 17.68 5.48 7.79
CA SER A 131 18.89 5.23 7.00
C SER A 131 18.83 4.01 6.08
N GLU A 132 17.93 3.07 6.31
CA GLU A 132 17.83 1.83 5.52
C GLU A 132 16.84 1.95 4.35
N GLU A 133 16.86 0.98 3.43
CA GLU A 133 15.79 0.83 2.43
C GLU A 133 14.98 -0.43 2.75
N ILE A 134 13.66 -0.28 2.85
CA ILE A 134 12.75 -1.39 3.14
C ILE A 134 11.90 -1.66 1.91
N PRO A 135 12.07 -2.80 1.21
CA PRO A 135 11.22 -3.19 0.10
C PRO A 135 9.76 -3.39 0.54
N LEU A 136 8.82 -2.92 -0.28
CA LEU A 136 7.37 -3.06 0.00
C LEU A 136 6.85 -4.49 -0.20
N GLN A 137 7.66 -5.37 -0.78
CA GLN A 137 7.34 -6.76 -1.11
C GLN A 137 7.59 -7.75 0.03
N LEU A 138 8.16 -7.29 1.15
CA LEU A 138 8.46 -8.19 2.26
C LEU A 138 7.16 -8.81 2.82
N PRO A 139 7.14 -10.12 3.14
CA PRO A 139 5.98 -10.82 3.69
C PRO A 139 5.59 -10.35 5.11
N ARG A 140 6.28 -9.33 5.62
CA ARG A 140 5.92 -8.67 6.86
C ARG A 140 4.99 -7.52 6.50
N PRO A 141 3.72 -7.55 6.91
CA PRO A 141 2.89 -6.37 6.80
C PRO A 141 3.63 -5.16 7.36
N THR A 142 3.80 -4.11 6.56
CA THR A 142 4.59 -2.91 6.94
C THR A 142 4.02 -2.23 8.18
N TRP A 143 2.72 -2.41 8.47
CA TRP A 143 2.10 -1.98 9.72
C TRP A 143 2.77 -2.58 10.97
N ARG A 144 3.26 -3.83 10.93
CA ARG A 144 4.01 -4.44 12.05
C ARG A 144 5.41 -3.85 12.27
N GLN A 145 6.04 -3.24 11.26
CA GLN A 145 7.37 -2.64 11.42
C GLN A 145 7.32 -1.23 12.03
N HIS A 146 6.19 -0.53 11.88
CA HIS A 146 6.04 0.86 12.32
C HIS A 146 5.07 1.03 13.51
N GLY A 147 4.69 -0.05 14.19
CA GLY A 147 3.89 0.03 15.42
C GLY A 147 2.37 0.13 15.22
N CYS A 148 1.86 -0.18 14.02
CA CYS A 148 0.42 -0.30 13.77
C CYS A 148 0.00 -1.77 13.77
N GLU A 149 -0.76 -2.18 14.79
CA GLU A 149 -1.17 -3.57 14.98
C GLU A 149 -2.43 -3.95 14.17
N GLU A 150 -3.09 -2.98 13.52
CA GLU A 150 -4.40 -3.16 12.87
C GLU A 150 -4.45 -2.73 11.40
N ALA A 151 -5.41 -3.32 10.68
CA ALA A 151 -5.81 -2.93 9.33
C ALA A 151 -6.35 -1.49 9.30
N VAL A 152 -5.76 -0.63 8.44
CA VAL A 152 -6.11 0.78 8.32
C VAL A 152 -7.44 0.98 7.58
N ARG A 153 -8.44 1.54 8.26
CA ARG A 153 -9.80 1.78 7.75
C ARG A 153 -10.15 3.27 7.80
N ARG A 154 -11.26 3.64 7.16
CA ARG A 154 -11.85 4.98 7.31
C ARG A 154 -12.08 5.33 8.78
N ASN A 155 -11.96 6.61 9.11
CA ASN A 155 -12.07 7.16 10.47
C ASN A 155 -11.10 6.51 11.47
N GLN A 156 -9.95 6.03 10.99
CA GLN A 156 -8.85 5.63 11.85
C GLN A 156 -7.75 6.67 11.80
N THR A 157 -7.20 6.92 12.97
CA THR A 157 -6.03 7.75 13.21
C THR A 157 -4.83 6.83 13.35
N ILE A 158 -3.83 7.03 12.51
CA ILE A 158 -2.66 6.16 12.44
C ILE A 158 -1.45 6.94 12.95
N PRO A 159 -0.95 6.66 14.15
CA PRO A 159 0.31 7.23 14.61
C PRO A 159 1.46 6.49 13.95
N THR A 160 2.36 7.23 13.30
CA THR A 160 3.61 6.70 12.77
C THR A 160 4.78 7.56 13.24
N CYS A 161 5.76 6.96 13.92
CA CYS A 161 6.94 7.70 14.38
C CYS A 161 7.78 8.15 13.18
N ILE A 162 8.00 9.46 13.07
CA ILE A 162 8.90 10.06 12.10
C ILE A 162 10.32 9.76 12.55
N ARG A 163 11.07 9.00 11.76
CA ARG A 163 12.43 8.58 12.10
C ARG A 163 13.51 9.42 11.41
N ARG A 164 13.12 10.39 10.58
CA ARG A 164 14.03 11.39 9.99
C ARG A 164 13.30 12.72 9.75
N GLY A 165 14.00 13.82 9.96
CA GLY A 165 13.55 15.16 9.64
C GLY A 165 13.96 15.59 8.25
N GLY A 166 13.32 16.67 7.83
CA GLY A 166 13.59 17.35 6.59
C GLY A 166 15.06 17.51 6.20
N SER A 167 15.33 17.19 4.94
CA SER A 167 16.52 17.54 4.14
C SER A 167 17.76 16.64 4.23
N PRO A 168 18.38 16.39 3.06
CA PRO A 168 19.77 16.77 2.83
C PRO A 168 19.81 18.04 1.97
N SER A 169 20.61 18.98 2.44
CA SER A 169 21.06 20.21 1.79
C SER A 169 21.25 20.11 0.27
N ASN A 170 20.70 21.07 -0.46
CA ASN A 170 21.33 21.72 -1.61
C ASN A 170 21.08 23.23 -1.41
N ALA A 171 22.01 23.92 -0.74
CA ALA A 171 23.11 24.68 -1.33
C ALA A 171 22.65 26.05 -1.87
N LEU A 172 22.79 27.06 -1.01
CA LEU A 172 23.22 28.39 -1.43
C LEU A 172 24.62 28.24 -2.06
N THR A 173 24.69 28.38 -3.38
CA THR A 173 25.65 29.13 -4.22
C THR A 173 25.46 28.71 -5.66
#